data_AF-A0A7K9D5D9-F1
#
_entry.id   AF-A0A7K9D5D9-F1
#
_cell.length_a   1.000
_cell.length_b   1.000
_cell.length_c   1.000
_cell.angle_alpha   90.00
_cell.angle_beta   90.00
_cell.angle_gamma   90.00
#
_symmetry.space_group_name_H-M   'P 1'
#
loop_
_entity.id
_entity.type
_entity.pdbx_description
1 polymer ?
#
loop_
_entity_poly.entity_id
_entity_poly.type
_entity_poly.pdbx_seq_one_letter_code
_entity_poly.pdbx_strand_id
1 'polypeptide(L)'
;IYRFHQRNGFACILLGDLCELGQFLFVVALSTFLLCCLDYDTLFANRPLSPSPAGAPGPDHPKVTLPDAVLPPAQCAQRIQAQGWLLFLLAVAGAFWLWRLGKVLCDLLGYWEIRRFYTTALHIPSAELCSYSWQEVQARLLRRQHQLCVQRRELSELDVHHRILRRHNYAVAMVSQELLPLRLRLPLLGPIVFLTRGLQYNLELLLFHGPASLFQSPWSLHPQCKRVGARHLLARRL
;
A
#
# COMPACT_ATOMS: atom_id res chain seq x y z
N ILE A 1 6.84 -13.83 9.31
CA ILE A 1 7.94 -14.78 9.00
C ILE A 1 8.16 -14.90 7.49
N TYR A 2 7.23 -15.46 6.71
CA TYR A 2 7.38 -15.61 5.25
C TYR A 2 7.65 -14.27 4.53
N ARG A 3 6.78 -13.27 4.73
CA ARG A 3 6.97 -11.92 4.15
C ARG A 3 8.29 -11.25 4.53
N PHE A 4 8.82 -11.56 5.71
CA PHE A 4 10.11 -11.03 6.17
C PHE A 4 11.28 -11.62 5.37
N HIS A 5 11.23 -12.92 5.07
CA HIS A 5 12.19 -13.60 4.19
C HIS A 5 12.08 -13.08 2.76
N GLN A 6 10.87 -13.03 2.20
CA GLN A 6 10.62 -12.57 0.83
C GLN A 6 11.00 -11.10 0.57
N ARG A 7 11.01 -10.25 1.60
CA ARG A 7 11.47 -8.86 1.51
C ARG A 7 12.93 -8.67 1.91
N ASN A 8 13.73 -9.73 1.96
CA ASN A 8 15.17 -9.70 2.24
C ASN A 8 15.52 -9.07 3.62
N GLY A 9 14.61 -9.17 4.59
CA GLY A 9 14.86 -8.79 5.98
C GLY A 9 14.49 -7.36 6.35
N PHE A 10 14.84 -6.99 7.58
CA PHE A 10 14.32 -5.78 8.23
C PHE A 10 14.74 -4.48 7.55
N ALA A 11 16.00 -4.33 7.15
CA ALA A 11 16.52 -3.09 6.57
C ALA A 11 15.83 -2.77 5.22
N CYS A 12 15.66 -3.78 4.36
CA CYS A 12 14.96 -3.64 3.09
C CYS A 12 13.47 -3.30 3.28
N ILE A 13 12.81 -3.91 4.27
CA ILE A 13 11.42 -3.56 4.62
C ILE A 13 11.32 -2.11 5.09
N LEU A 14 12.17 -1.70 6.03
CA LEU A 14 12.20 -0.34 6.55
C LEU A 14 12.45 0.69 5.44
N LEU A 15 13.46 0.47 4.61
CA LEU A 15 13.77 1.38 3.51
C LEU A 15 12.63 1.42 2.48
N GLY A 16 12.05 0.28 2.14
CA GLY A 16 10.91 0.20 1.22
C GLY A 16 9.70 0.98 1.75
N ASP A 17 9.32 0.76 3.00
CA ASP A 17 8.16 1.42 3.60
C ASP A 17 8.42 2.95 3.78
N LEU A 18 9.66 3.37 4.08
CA LEU A 18 10.06 4.79 4.11
C LEU A 18 10.00 5.43 2.72
N CYS A 19 10.51 4.76 1.68
CA CYS A 19 10.43 5.23 0.30
C CYS A 19 8.97 5.35 -0.15
N GLU A 20 8.11 4.38 0.17
CA GLU A 20 6.68 4.44 -0.18
C GLU A 20 5.93 5.59 0.53
N LEU A 21 6.30 5.93 1.77
CA LEU A 21 5.75 7.09 2.49
C LEU A 21 6.26 8.41 1.89
N GLY A 22 7.54 8.46 1.54
CA GLY A 22 8.17 9.61 0.87
C GLY A 22 7.60 9.86 -0.53
N GLN A 23 7.34 8.81 -1.31
CA GLN A 23 6.71 8.89 -2.63
C GLN A 23 5.33 9.54 -2.56
N PHE A 24 4.51 9.15 -1.58
CA PHE A 24 3.18 9.76 -1.41
C PHE A 24 3.29 11.26 -1.11
N LEU A 25 4.15 11.64 -0.16
CA LEU A 25 4.37 13.04 0.21
C LEU A 25 4.90 13.84 -1.00
N PHE A 26 5.84 13.28 -1.74
CA PHE A 26 6.39 13.89 -2.95
C PHE A 26 5.32 14.15 -3.99
N VAL A 27 4.47 13.15 -4.30
CA VAL A 27 3.41 13.32 -5.31
C VAL A 27 2.42 14.41 -4.88
N VAL A 28 1.97 14.41 -3.62
CA VAL A 28 1.05 15.43 -3.11
C VAL A 28 1.70 16.81 -3.15
N ALA A 29 2.90 16.96 -2.58
CA ALA A 29 3.61 18.24 -2.52
C ALA A 29 3.95 18.79 -3.91
N LEU A 30 4.44 17.95 -4.81
CA LEU A 30 4.76 18.36 -6.19
C LEU A 30 3.48 18.78 -6.93
N SER A 31 2.40 18.02 -6.79
CA SER A 31 1.12 18.37 -7.44
C SER A 31 0.60 19.71 -6.93
N THR A 32 0.63 19.94 -5.61
CA THR A 32 0.23 21.22 -5.02
C THR A 32 1.16 22.36 -5.45
N PHE A 33 2.46 22.12 -5.51
CA PHE A 33 3.43 23.11 -5.99
C PHE A 33 3.15 23.53 -7.43
N LEU A 34 2.94 22.56 -8.34
CA LEU A 34 2.61 22.83 -9.73
C LEU A 34 1.28 23.56 -9.88
N LEU A 35 0.28 23.28 -9.04
CA LEU A 35 -1.04 23.91 -9.14
C LEU A 35 -1.07 25.34 -8.57
N CYS A 36 -0.32 25.62 -7.50
CA CYS A 36 -0.48 26.86 -6.73
C CYS A 36 0.75 27.76 -6.70
N CYS A 37 1.96 27.21 -6.77
CA CYS A 37 3.19 27.97 -6.58
C CYS A 37 3.89 28.36 -7.89
N LEU A 38 3.40 27.89 -9.05
CA LEU A 38 3.92 28.28 -10.36
C LEU A 38 3.03 29.31 -11.05
N ASP A 39 3.65 30.38 -11.55
CA ASP A 39 3.01 31.30 -12.47
C ASP A 39 3.26 30.88 -13.92
N TYR A 40 2.26 30.21 -14.50
CA TYR A 40 2.31 29.74 -15.88
C TYR A 40 2.34 30.88 -16.92
N ASP A 41 1.80 32.06 -16.59
CA ASP A 41 1.80 33.19 -17.53
C ASP A 41 3.22 33.72 -17.75
N THR A 42 4.01 33.79 -16.68
CA THR A 42 5.43 34.16 -16.73
C THR A 42 6.27 33.02 -17.34
N LEU A 43 5.95 31.76 -17.02
CA LEU A 43 6.65 30.58 -17.56
C LEU A 43 6.49 30.44 -19.09
N PHE A 44 5.29 30.72 -19.62
CA PHE A 44 4.99 30.64 -21.06
C PHE A 44 5.23 31.96 -21.82
N ALA A 45 5.85 32.97 -21.17
CA ALA A 45 6.13 34.28 -21.76
C ALA A 45 4.87 35.01 -22.29
N ASN A 46 3.71 34.76 -21.68
CA ASN A 46 2.47 35.47 -21.99
C ASN A 46 2.46 36.89 -21.39
N ARG A 47 3.31 37.15 -20.39
CA ARG A 47 3.56 38.48 -19.82
C ARG A 47 5.02 38.89 -20.04
N PRO A 48 5.30 40.09 -20.58
CA PRO A 48 6.63 40.64 -20.52
C PRO A 48 6.98 40.92 -19.06
N LEU A 49 8.15 40.45 -18.60
CA LEU A 49 8.74 40.88 -17.33
C LEU A 49 8.73 42.41 -17.31
N SER A 50 8.22 43.00 -16.21
CA SER A 50 8.10 44.45 -16.05
C SER A 50 9.38 45.16 -16.51
N PRO A 51 9.28 46.21 -17.33
CA PRO A 51 10.45 46.89 -17.86
C PRO A 51 11.29 47.43 -16.70
N SER A 52 12.58 47.07 -16.71
CA SER A 52 13.57 47.62 -15.78
C SER A 52 13.48 49.16 -15.80
N PRO A 53 13.48 49.86 -14.65
CA PRO A 53 13.59 51.30 -14.67
C PRO A 53 14.97 51.67 -15.23
N ALA A 54 14.96 52.45 -16.31
CA ALA A 54 16.09 53.02 -17.05
C ALA A 54 16.74 52.13 -18.14
N GLY A 55 16.26 52.31 -19.38
CA GLY A 55 17.10 52.80 -20.49
C GLY A 55 18.32 51.99 -20.95
N ALA A 56 18.33 50.66 -20.85
CA ALA A 56 19.38 49.82 -21.44
C ALA A 56 18.81 48.90 -22.54
N PRO A 57 19.41 48.84 -23.75
CA PRO A 57 18.99 47.94 -24.82
C PRO A 57 19.44 46.50 -24.48
N GLY A 58 18.58 45.76 -23.80
CA GLY A 58 18.72 44.31 -23.56
C GLY A 58 17.90 43.51 -24.58
N PRO A 59 18.23 42.23 -24.81
CA PRO A 59 17.66 41.43 -25.90
C PRO A 59 16.13 41.28 -25.76
N ASP A 60 15.45 41.26 -26.91
CA ASP A 60 13.98 41.29 -27.10
C ASP A 60 13.20 40.16 -26.40
N HIS A 61 13.90 39.21 -25.78
CA HIS A 61 13.36 38.19 -24.90
C HIS A 61 14.24 38.05 -23.65
N PRO A 62 13.85 38.63 -22.50
CA PRO A 62 14.54 38.33 -21.25
C PRO A 62 14.47 36.82 -21.00
N LYS A 63 15.63 36.20 -20.77
CA LYS A 63 15.73 34.77 -20.53
C LYS A 63 15.03 34.44 -19.21
N VAL A 64 13.77 33.98 -19.29
CA VAL A 64 12.99 33.55 -18.13
C VAL A 64 13.72 32.38 -17.48
N THR A 65 14.09 32.52 -16.22
CA THR A 65 14.66 31.42 -15.45
C THR A 65 13.57 30.75 -14.62
N LEU A 66 13.71 29.45 -14.36
CA LEU A 66 12.78 28.68 -13.51
C LEU A 66 12.43 29.36 -12.18
N PRO A 67 13.36 29.96 -11.40
CA PRO A 67 13.00 30.63 -10.15
C PRO A 67 12.14 31.88 -10.35
N ASP A 68 12.16 32.54 -11.52
CA ASP A 68 11.34 33.72 -11.80
C ASP A 68 9.85 33.37 -11.92
N ALA A 69 9.54 32.13 -12.29
CA ALA A 69 8.17 31.62 -12.38
C ALA A 69 7.65 31.05 -11.05
N VAL A 70 8.50 30.92 -10.03
CA VAL A 70 8.12 30.40 -8.71
C VAL A 70 7.64 31.55 -7.84
N LEU A 71 6.38 31.50 -7.42
CA LEU A 71 5.80 32.49 -6.54
C LEU A 71 6.46 32.48 -5.15
N PRO A 72 6.59 33.64 -4.48
CA PRO A 72 7.04 33.70 -3.10
C PRO A 72 6.19 32.80 -2.18
N PRO A 73 6.78 32.14 -1.17
CA PRO A 73 6.08 31.16 -0.33
C PRO A 73 4.85 31.75 0.38
N ALA A 74 4.90 33.03 0.77
CA ALA A 74 3.76 33.73 1.37
C ALA A 74 2.56 33.85 0.40
N GLN A 75 2.82 34.17 -0.87
CA GLN A 75 1.78 34.28 -1.89
C GLN A 75 1.23 32.90 -2.27
N CYS A 76 2.10 31.88 -2.37
CA CYS A 76 1.64 30.52 -2.61
C CYS A 76 0.75 30.01 -1.46
N ALA A 77 1.12 30.25 -0.20
CA ALA A 77 0.32 29.87 0.96
C ALA A 77 -1.05 30.54 0.97
N GLN A 78 -1.12 31.83 0.64
CA GLN A 78 -2.39 32.55 0.50
C GLN A 78 -3.27 31.96 -0.61
N ARG A 79 -2.68 31.59 -1.76
CA ARG A 79 -3.40 30.97 -2.87
C ARG A 79 -3.97 29.59 -2.51
N ILE A 80 -3.20 28.79 -1.77
CA ILE A 80 -3.66 27.49 -1.25
C ILE A 80 -4.81 27.71 -0.25
N GLN A 81 -4.69 28.66 0.67
CA GLN A 81 -5.73 28.97 1.66
C GLN A 81 -7.01 29.53 1.03
N ALA A 82 -6.89 30.31 -0.05
CA ALA A 82 -8.03 30.81 -0.80
C ALA A 82 -8.81 29.69 -1.52
N GLN A 83 -8.15 28.58 -1.85
CA GLN A 83 -8.76 27.41 -2.50
C GLN A 83 -9.24 26.38 -1.46
N GLY A 84 -10.44 26.60 -0.91
CA GLY A 84 -11.00 25.74 0.14
C GLY A 84 -11.09 24.25 -0.21
N TRP A 85 -11.40 23.91 -1.48
CA TRP A 85 -11.44 22.50 -1.93
C TRP A 85 -10.05 21.84 -1.90
N LEU A 86 -8.99 22.56 -2.27
CA LEU A 86 -7.63 22.07 -2.24
C LEU A 86 -7.15 21.90 -0.80
N LEU A 87 -7.46 22.86 0.07
CA LEU A 87 -7.18 22.76 1.50
C LEU A 87 -7.86 21.51 2.11
N PHE A 88 -9.11 21.24 1.74
CA PHE A 88 -9.81 20.03 2.16
C PHE A 88 -9.12 18.75 1.66
N LEU A 89 -8.73 18.69 0.38
CA LEU A 89 -8.01 17.53 -0.16
C LEU A 89 -6.65 17.32 0.52
N LEU A 90 -5.91 18.40 0.80
CA LEU A 90 -4.65 18.36 1.54
C LEU A 90 -4.85 17.86 2.98
N ALA A 91 -5.93 18.28 3.65
CA ALA A 91 -6.26 17.79 4.98
C ALA A 91 -6.57 16.28 4.97
N VAL A 92 -7.36 15.80 4.01
CA VAL A 92 -7.65 14.37 3.85
C VAL A 92 -6.39 13.58 3.53
N ALA A 93 -5.55 14.08 2.62
CA ALA A 93 -4.27 13.45 2.28
C ALA A 93 -3.32 13.40 3.48
N GLY A 94 -3.25 14.47 4.28
CA GLY A 94 -2.47 14.52 5.52
C GLY A 94 -2.97 13.53 6.57
N ALA A 95 -4.29 13.45 6.78
CA ALA A 95 -4.88 12.48 7.70
C ALA A 95 -4.60 11.02 7.26
N PHE A 96 -4.77 10.73 5.97
CA PHE A 96 -4.43 9.42 5.40
C PHE A 96 -2.94 9.09 5.57
N TRP A 97 -2.06 10.05 5.33
CA TRP A 97 -0.62 9.87 5.50
C TRP A 97 -0.25 9.59 6.96
N LEU A 98 -0.82 10.32 7.92
CA LEU A 98 -0.60 10.09 9.35
C LEU A 98 -1.10 8.71 9.79
N TRP A 99 -2.29 8.31 9.35
CA TRP A 99 -2.81 6.95 9.60
C TRP A 99 -1.87 5.88 9.02
N ARG A 100 -1.40 6.08 7.78
CA ARG A 100 -0.47 5.16 7.12
C ARG A 100 0.87 5.10 7.85
N LEU A 101 1.39 6.24 8.30
CA LEU A 101 2.61 6.31 9.10
C LEU A 101 2.45 5.52 10.40
N GLY A 102 1.38 5.75 11.15
CA GLY A 102 1.08 5.01 12.38
C GLY A 102 0.99 3.51 12.13
N LYS A 103 0.33 3.09 11.06
CA LYS A 103 0.26 1.69 10.64
C LYS A 103 1.65 1.10 10.35
N VAL A 104 2.48 1.79 9.57
CA VAL A 104 3.84 1.35 9.24
C VAL A 104 4.69 1.21 10.51
N LEU A 105 4.59 2.15 11.45
CA LEU A 105 5.31 2.06 12.73
C LEU A 105 4.88 0.84 13.54
N CYS A 106 3.58 0.57 13.64
CA CYS A 106 3.07 -0.64 14.30
C CYS A 106 3.55 -1.92 13.61
N ASP A 107 3.51 -1.96 12.27
CA ASP A 107 3.96 -3.11 11.49
C ASP A 107 5.49 -3.33 11.66
N LEU A 108 6.30 -2.24 11.76
CA LEU A 108 7.74 -2.31 12.01
C LEU A 108 8.08 -2.89 13.39
N LEU A 109 7.30 -2.58 14.42
CA LEU A 109 7.47 -3.22 15.74
C LEU A 109 7.26 -4.74 15.64
N GLY A 110 6.23 -5.18 14.92
CA GLY A 110 6.02 -6.62 14.66
C GLY A 110 7.15 -7.25 13.85
N TYR A 111 7.70 -6.55 12.86
CA TYR A 111 8.87 -7.03 12.12
C TYR A 111 10.15 -7.08 12.95
N TRP A 112 10.29 -6.22 13.96
CA TRP A 112 11.42 -6.27 14.88
C TRP A 112 11.40 -7.54 15.73
N GLU A 113 10.23 -7.93 16.24
CA GLU A 113 10.06 -9.22 16.93
C GLU A 113 10.37 -10.40 16.02
N ILE A 114 9.92 -10.35 14.77
CA ILE A 114 10.25 -11.38 13.77
C ILE A 114 11.76 -11.42 13.52
N ARG A 115 12.43 -10.27 13.40
CA ARG A 115 13.90 -10.22 13.27
C ARG A 115 14.58 -10.92 14.44
N ARG A 116 14.15 -10.62 15.67
CA ARG A 116 14.67 -11.29 16.89
C ARG A 116 14.44 -12.79 16.81
N PHE A 117 13.26 -13.24 16.38
CA PHE A 117 12.96 -14.65 16.18
C PHE A 117 13.90 -15.32 15.17
N TYR A 118 14.22 -14.67 14.04
CA TYR A 118 15.18 -15.20 13.07
C TYR A 118 16.60 -15.35 13.65
N THR A 119 17.08 -14.35 14.39
CA THR A 119 18.45 -14.35 14.92
C THR A 119 18.60 -15.28 16.13
N THR A 120 17.64 -15.27 17.06
CA THR A 120 17.75 -16.04 18.31
C THR A 120 17.21 -17.46 18.19
N ALA A 121 16.07 -17.66 17.53
CA ALA A 121 15.42 -18.98 17.46
C ALA A 121 15.86 -19.79 16.24
N LEU A 122 15.97 -19.18 15.06
CA LEU A 122 16.38 -19.89 13.83
C LEU A 122 17.89 -19.89 13.58
N HIS A 123 18.66 -19.11 14.36
CA HIS A 123 20.09 -18.87 14.17
C HIS A 123 20.44 -18.51 12.71
N ILE A 124 19.68 -17.58 12.15
CA ILE A 124 19.97 -16.99 10.84
C ILE A 124 20.33 -15.52 11.08
N PRO A 125 21.60 -15.12 10.89
CA PRO A 125 21.99 -13.73 11.02
C PRO A 125 21.37 -12.91 9.89
N SER A 126 21.07 -11.63 10.15
CA SER A 126 20.38 -10.77 9.18
C SER A 126 21.16 -10.55 7.88
N ALA A 127 22.49 -10.66 7.92
CA ALA A 127 23.36 -10.51 6.74
C ALA A 127 23.26 -11.70 5.77
N GLU A 128 23.02 -12.91 6.28
CA GLU A 128 22.96 -14.13 5.48
C GLU A 128 21.52 -14.48 5.08
N LEU A 129 20.51 -13.71 5.49
CA LEU A 129 19.12 -14.06 5.20
C LEU A 129 18.85 -14.26 3.70
N CYS A 130 19.56 -13.52 2.84
CA CYS A 130 19.43 -13.61 1.38
C CYS A 130 20.04 -14.89 0.78
N SER A 131 20.99 -15.55 1.48
CA SER A 131 21.59 -16.80 1.00
C SER A 131 20.76 -18.03 1.33
N TYR A 132 19.79 -17.93 2.26
CA TYR A 132 18.94 -19.04 2.65
C TYR A 132 17.70 -19.15 1.75
N SER A 133 17.43 -20.35 1.24
CA SER A 133 16.17 -20.63 0.54
C SER A 133 14.98 -20.69 1.51
N TRP A 134 13.76 -20.45 1.02
CA TRP A 134 12.57 -20.56 1.87
C TRP A 134 12.41 -21.98 2.46
N GLN A 135 12.80 -23.02 1.70
CA GLN A 135 12.75 -24.41 2.14
C GLN A 135 13.66 -24.64 3.36
N GLU A 136 14.87 -24.08 3.37
CA GLU A 136 15.79 -24.17 4.51
C GLU A 136 15.24 -23.43 5.74
N VAL A 137 14.67 -22.24 5.55
CA VAL A 137 14.03 -21.46 6.62
C VAL A 137 12.86 -22.24 7.21
N GLN A 138 12.03 -22.84 6.35
CA GLN A 138 10.90 -23.66 6.76
C GLN A 138 11.34 -24.91 7.51
N ALA A 139 12.37 -25.63 7.04
CA ALA A 139 12.91 -26.79 7.73
C ALA A 139 13.44 -26.43 9.14
N ARG A 140 14.12 -25.29 9.29
CA ARG A 140 14.58 -24.78 10.59
C ARG A 140 13.42 -24.39 11.50
N LEU A 141 12.38 -23.78 10.95
CA LEU A 141 11.15 -23.44 11.68
C LEU A 141 10.48 -24.70 12.27
N LEU A 142 10.35 -25.74 11.46
CA LEU A 142 9.74 -27.02 11.88
C LEU A 142 10.57 -27.73 12.96
N ARG A 143 11.90 -27.78 12.80
CA ARG A 143 12.81 -28.36 13.81
C ARG A 143 12.73 -27.63 15.15
N ARG A 144 12.62 -26.29 15.14
CA ARG A 144 12.55 -25.49 16.37
C ARG A 144 11.23 -25.62 17.10
N GLN A 145 10.12 -25.75 16.37
CA GLN A 145 8.82 -25.93 17.01
C GLN A 145 8.70 -27.28 17.72
N HIS A 146 9.38 -28.31 17.20
CA HIS A 146 9.50 -29.62 17.86
C HIS A 146 10.10 -29.51 19.28
N GLN A 147 10.91 -28.49 19.57
CA GLN A 147 11.51 -28.25 20.87
C GLN A 147 10.67 -27.35 21.79
N LEU A 148 9.69 -26.61 21.26
CA LEU A 148 8.91 -25.59 21.98
C LEU A 148 7.45 -25.98 22.25
N CYS A 149 6.89 -26.95 21.54
CA CYS A 149 5.48 -27.37 21.69
C CYS A 149 5.34 -28.68 22.47
N VAL A 150 5.01 -28.59 23.76
CA VAL A 150 4.73 -29.72 24.67
C VAL A 150 3.37 -30.42 24.39
N GLN A 151 2.52 -29.88 23.50
CA GLN A 151 1.19 -30.46 23.20
C GLN A 151 0.89 -30.65 21.70
N ARG A 152 0.93 -31.93 21.29
CA ARG A 152 0.02 -32.66 20.37
C ARG A 152 -0.40 -31.98 19.04
N ARG A 153 0.55 -31.69 18.17
CA ARG A 153 0.50 -32.03 16.73
C ARG A 153 1.79 -31.55 16.08
N GLU A 154 2.49 -32.46 15.43
CA GLU A 154 3.61 -32.13 14.56
C GLU A 154 3.12 -31.11 13.52
N LEU A 155 3.75 -29.94 13.44
CA LEU A 155 3.43 -28.97 12.40
C LEU A 155 3.94 -29.55 11.08
N SER A 156 3.06 -29.81 10.12
CA SER A 156 3.49 -30.24 8.79
C SER A 156 3.96 -29.03 7.97
N GLU A 157 4.83 -29.27 7.00
CA GLU A 157 5.11 -28.30 5.94
C GLU A 157 3.82 -27.79 5.29
N LEU A 158 2.85 -28.69 5.08
CA LEU A 158 1.54 -28.35 4.51
C LEU A 158 0.76 -27.37 5.39
N ASP A 159 0.88 -27.46 6.71
CA ASP A 159 0.19 -26.56 7.64
C ASP A 159 0.74 -25.13 7.55
N VAL A 160 2.06 -24.99 7.37
CA VAL A 160 2.70 -23.68 7.14
C VAL A 160 2.14 -23.05 5.86
N HIS A 161 2.09 -23.82 4.77
CA HIS A 161 1.53 -23.37 3.51
C HIS A 161 0.06 -22.96 3.64
N HIS A 162 -0.78 -23.79 4.27
CA HIS A 162 -2.19 -23.46 4.51
C HIS A 162 -2.37 -22.21 5.37
N ARG A 163 -1.48 -21.94 6.34
CA ARG A 163 -1.55 -20.71 7.14
C ARG A 163 -1.18 -19.47 6.33
N ILE A 164 -0.14 -19.54 5.52
CA ILE A 164 0.33 -18.41 4.69
C ILE A 164 -0.68 -18.11 3.57
N LEU A 165 -1.13 -19.15 2.87
CA LEU A 165 -1.87 -19.03 1.63
C LEU A 165 -3.39 -19.11 1.81
N ARG A 166 -3.92 -19.28 3.03
CA ARG A 166 -5.36 -19.50 3.30
C ARG A 166 -6.27 -18.62 2.44
N ARG A 167 -6.11 -17.30 2.53
CA ARG A 167 -6.98 -16.33 1.82
C ARG A 167 -6.72 -16.32 0.31
N HIS A 168 -5.47 -16.48 -0.11
CA HIS A 168 -5.11 -16.60 -1.52
C HIS A 168 -5.73 -17.85 -2.16
N ASN A 169 -5.70 -19.00 -1.48
CA ASN A 169 -6.32 -20.23 -1.95
C ASN A 169 -7.84 -20.08 -2.10
N TYR A 170 -8.50 -19.36 -1.19
CA TYR A 170 -9.92 -19.02 -1.37
C TYR A 170 -10.14 -18.12 -2.59
N ALA A 171 -9.34 -17.07 -2.78
CA ALA A 171 -9.46 -16.17 -3.93
C ALA A 171 -9.26 -16.91 -5.26
N VAL A 172 -8.21 -17.74 -5.37
CA VAL A 172 -7.94 -18.57 -6.54
C VAL A 172 -9.11 -19.52 -6.82
N ALA A 173 -9.63 -20.18 -5.79
CA ALA A 173 -10.78 -21.07 -5.95
C ALA A 173 -12.03 -20.32 -6.43
N MET A 174 -12.33 -19.14 -5.87
CA MET A 174 -13.49 -18.35 -6.29
C MET A 174 -13.40 -17.85 -7.74
N VAL A 175 -12.20 -17.46 -8.18
CA VAL A 175 -11.96 -17.07 -9.59
C VAL A 175 -12.07 -18.28 -10.51
N SER A 176 -11.45 -19.40 -10.15
CA SER A 176 -11.46 -20.63 -10.96
C SER A 176 -12.86 -21.22 -11.12
N GLN A 177 -13.72 -21.05 -10.12
CA GLN A 177 -15.10 -21.53 -10.12
C GLN A 177 -16.08 -20.47 -10.66
N GLU A 178 -15.58 -19.36 -11.20
CA GLU A 178 -16.39 -18.26 -11.77
C GLU A 178 -17.44 -17.70 -10.80
N LEU A 179 -17.16 -17.74 -9.49
CA LEU A 179 -18.06 -17.21 -8.45
C LEU A 179 -18.05 -15.67 -8.39
N LEU A 180 -17.03 -15.05 -8.97
CA LEU A 180 -16.84 -13.60 -9.02
C LEU A 180 -17.20 -13.08 -10.41
N PRO A 181 -17.98 -11.99 -10.53
CA PRO A 181 -18.40 -11.43 -11.81
C PRO A 181 -17.26 -10.63 -12.46
N LEU A 182 -16.22 -11.33 -12.92
CA LEU A 182 -15.02 -10.72 -13.51
C LEU A 182 -15.13 -10.57 -15.04
N ARG A 183 -16.11 -11.22 -15.68
CA ARG A 183 -16.31 -11.14 -17.13
C ARG A 183 -17.45 -10.18 -17.43
N LEU A 184 -17.14 -9.10 -18.14
CA LEU A 184 -18.11 -8.11 -18.58
C LEU A 184 -18.24 -8.17 -20.10
N ARG A 185 -19.44 -8.01 -20.65
CA ARG A 185 -19.65 -7.85 -22.09
C ARG A 185 -19.94 -6.40 -22.39
N LEU A 186 -19.03 -5.73 -23.08
CA LEU A 186 -19.21 -4.36 -23.54
C LEU A 186 -19.82 -4.35 -24.94
N PRO A 187 -20.76 -3.43 -25.24
CA PRO A 187 -21.51 -3.42 -26.50
C PRO A 187 -20.63 -3.24 -27.75
N LEU A 188 -19.40 -2.72 -27.63
CA LEU A 188 -18.47 -2.48 -28.74
C LEU A 188 -17.18 -3.31 -28.68
N LEU A 189 -16.73 -3.71 -27.47
CA LEU A 189 -15.44 -4.41 -27.27
C LEU A 189 -15.61 -5.92 -27.07
N GLY A 190 -16.84 -6.42 -26.92
CA GLY A 190 -17.07 -7.83 -26.62
C GLY A 190 -16.76 -8.21 -25.17
N PRO A 191 -16.42 -9.48 -24.89
CA PRO A 191 -16.15 -9.96 -23.54
C PRO A 191 -14.76 -9.52 -23.05
N ILE A 192 -14.72 -8.82 -21.92
CA ILE A 192 -13.48 -8.40 -21.24
C ILE A 192 -13.40 -9.00 -19.85
N VAL A 193 -12.17 -9.21 -19.36
CA VAL A 193 -11.91 -9.60 -17.97
C VAL A 193 -11.48 -8.38 -17.18
N PHE A 194 -12.24 -8.05 -16.13
CA PHE A 194 -12.01 -6.90 -15.27
C PHE A 194 -11.66 -7.33 -13.85
N LEU A 195 -10.36 -7.42 -13.56
CA LEU A 195 -9.85 -7.66 -12.21
C LEU A 195 -8.72 -6.66 -11.91
N THR A 196 -9.10 -5.47 -11.47
CA THR A 196 -8.14 -4.44 -11.04
C THR A 196 -7.67 -4.68 -9.61
N ARG A 197 -6.51 -4.13 -9.23
CA ARG A 197 -6.03 -4.18 -7.84
C ARG A 197 -7.04 -3.59 -6.85
N GLY A 198 -7.77 -2.55 -7.26
CA GLY A 198 -8.82 -1.93 -6.45
C GLY A 198 -10.02 -2.86 -6.25
N LEU A 199 -10.49 -3.52 -7.32
CA LEU A 199 -11.57 -4.50 -7.19
C LEU A 199 -11.14 -5.69 -6.32
N GLN A 200 -9.93 -6.22 -6.55
CA GLN A 200 -9.36 -7.29 -5.72
C GLN A 200 -9.33 -6.89 -4.24
N TYR A 201 -8.84 -5.69 -3.92
CA TYR A 201 -8.81 -5.18 -2.55
C TYR A 201 -10.22 -5.09 -1.93
N ASN A 202 -11.20 -4.58 -2.67
CA ASN A 202 -12.59 -4.48 -2.19
C ASN A 202 -13.20 -5.87 -1.93
N LEU A 203 -12.97 -6.84 -2.83
CA LEU A 203 -13.42 -8.22 -2.64
C LEU A 203 -12.77 -8.87 -1.42
N GLU A 204 -11.46 -8.68 -1.23
CA GLU A 204 -10.74 -9.20 -0.07
C GLU A 204 -11.17 -8.52 1.23
N LEU A 205 -11.51 -7.24 1.20
CA LEU A 205 -12.03 -6.50 2.34
C LEU A 205 -13.40 -7.05 2.73
N LEU A 206 -14.32 -7.18 1.77
CA LEU A 206 -15.68 -7.67 2.00
C LEU A 206 -15.69 -9.12 2.48
N LEU A 207 -14.88 -9.99 1.89
CA LEU A 207 -14.91 -11.42 2.19
C LEU A 207 -14.04 -11.83 3.39
N PHE A 208 -12.91 -11.15 3.64
CA PHE A 208 -11.89 -11.66 4.58
C PHE A 208 -11.47 -10.73 5.73
N HIS A 209 -11.60 -9.41 5.59
CA HIS A 209 -10.98 -8.45 6.53
C HIS A 209 -11.96 -7.50 7.22
N GLY A 210 -13.14 -7.28 6.65
CA GLY A 210 -14.13 -6.34 7.17
C GLY A 210 -14.87 -6.85 8.42
N PRO A 211 -15.54 -5.95 9.17
CA PRO A 211 -16.33 -6.31 10.35
C PRO A 211 -17.54 -7.20 10.00
N ALA A 212 -18.05 -7.08 8.78
CA ALA A 212 -19.12 -7.92 8.24
C ALA A 212 -18.60 -9.10 7.39
N SER A 213 -17.29 -9.38 7.44
CA SER A 213 -16.70 -10.45 6.63
C SER A 213 -17.11 -11.85 7.09
N LEU A 214 -16.87 -12.84 6.24
CA LEU A 214 -17.22 -14.24 6.52
C LEU A 214 -16.35 -14.84 7.64
N PHE A 215 -15.20 -14.22 7.91
CA PHE A 215 -14.22 -14.67 8.90
C PHE A 215 -14.42 -13.95 10.22
N GLN A 216 -14.72 -14.72 11.27
CA GLN A 216 -14.78 -14.20 12.64
C GLN A 216 -13.39 -13.87 13.19
N SER A 217 -12.40 -14.69 12.81
CA SER A 217 -11.00 -14.51 13.16
C SER A 217 -10.14 -14.75 11.92
N PRO A 218 -8.83 -14.42 11.94
CA PRO A 218 -7.95 -14.67 10.79
C PRO A 218 -7.91 -16.13 10.34
N TRP A 219 -8.36 -17.07 11.18
CA TRP A 219 -8.32 -18.50 10.90
C TRP A 219 -9.66 -19.23 10.91
N SER A 220 -10.74 -18.63 11.40
CA SER A 220 -12.04 -19.29 11.53
C SER A 220 -13.16 -18.52 10.86
N LEU A 221 -13.89 -19.21 9.98
CA LEU A 221 -15.19 -18.76 9.47
C LEU A 221 -16.22 -18.70 10.60
N HIS A 222 -17.18 -17.79 10.46
CA HIS A 222 -18.35 -17.78 11.35
C HIS A 222 -19.05 -19.15 11.33
N PRO A 223 -19.45 -19.69 12.50
CA PRO A 223 -20.11 -21.00 12.57
C PRO A 223 -21.44 -21.04 11.81
N GLN A 224 -22.08 -19.90 11.63
CA GLN A 224 -23.31 -19.75 10.84
C GLN A 224 -23.08 -20.12 9.37
N CYS A 225 -21.92 -19.76 8.79
CA CYS A 225 -21.56 -20.09 7.41
C CYS A 225 -21.40 -21.59 7.17
N LYS A 226 -21.20 -22.39 8.22
CA LYS A 226 -21.08 -23.86 8.14
C LYS A 226 -22.43 -24.57 8.17
N ARG A 227 -23.52 -23.87 8.50
CA ARG A 227 -24.86 -24.46 8.65
C ARG A 227 -25.68 -24.19 7.41
N VAL A 228 -26.12 -25.26 6.73
CA VAL A 228 -26.94 -25.17 5.51
C VAL A 228 -28.25 -24.43 5.75
N GLY A 229 -28.90 -24.62 6.90
CA GLY A 229 -30.17 -23.97 7.24
C GLY A 229 -30.12 -22.44 7.31
N ALA A 230 -28.94 -21.84 7.51
CA ALA A 230 -28.77 -20.39 7.58
C ALA A 230 -28.48 -19.74 6.21
N ARG A 231 -28.41 -20.53 5.11
CA ARG A 231 -27.92 -20.06 3.80
C ARG A 231 -28.69 -18.86 3.25
N HIS A 232 -30.02 -18.90 3.26
CA HIS A 232 -30.85 -17.82 2.72
C HIS A 232 -30.74 -16.52 3.53
N LEU A 233 -30.61 -16.64 4.86
CA LEU A 233 -30.45 -15.47 5.73
C LEU A 233 -29.07 -14.82 5.52
N LEU A 234 -28.02 -15.63 5.40
CA LEU A 234 -26.66 -15.15 5.14
C LEU A 234 -26.55 -14.51 3.75
N ALA A 235 -27.17 -15.10 2.73
CA ALA A 235 -27.17 -14.57 1.37
C ALA A 235 -27.90 -13.21 1.25
N ARG A 236 -28.83 -12.90 2.16
CA ARG A 236 -29.47 -11.57 2.22
C ARG A 236 -28.65 -10.52 2.96
N ARG A 237 -27.71 -10.95 3.81
CA ARG A 237 -26.87 -10.07 4.63
C ARG A 237 -25.59 -9.64 3.89
N LEU A 238 -25.07 -10.53 3.04
CA LEU A 238 -23.96 -10.28 2.12
C LEU A 238 -24.42 -9.46 0.93
#